data_AF-A0A920KLY5-F1
#
_entry.id   AF-A0A920KLY5-F1
#
_cell.length_a   1.000
_cell.length_b   1.000
_cell.length_c   1.000
_cell.angle_alpha   90.00
_cell.angle_beta   90.00
_cell.angle_gamma   90.00
#
_symmetry.space_group_name_H-M   'P 1'
#
loop_
_entity.id
_entity.type
_entity.pdbx_description
1 polymer ?
#
loop_
_entity_poly.entity_id
_entity_poly.type
_entity_poly.pdbx_seq_one_letter_code
_entity_poly.pdbx_strand_id
1 'polypeptide(L)'
;MVTQMGYSDKLGRVRYTGNQEEVFLGHSVTQSKNISEETARIIDQEVIRLVEDAESKARKILTENIKDLHIIAKGLLEYETLTGEEIKNLIKGIKPKRDDDLTSDSSDDSQIIKKKQLIKALYHLLQKIKIFLFQINDKSNIKYL
;
A
#
# COMPACT_ATOMS: atom_id res chain seq x y z
N MET A 1 19.71 18.99 -9.22
CA MET A 1 18.84 19.91 -8.43
C MET A 1 19.65 20.88 -7.59
N VAL A 2 20.43 20.42 -6.60
CA VAL A 2 21.21 21.29 -5.69
C VAL A 2 22.29 22.10 -6.42
N THR A 3 23.12 21.47 -7.26
CA THR A 3 24.30 22.10 -7.88
C THR A 3 24.03 22.85 -9.19
N GLN A 4 22.89 22.59 -9.83
CA GLN A 4 22.58 23.08 -11.18
C GLN A 4 21.38 24.03 -11.23
N MET A 5 20.38 23.80 -10.39
CA MET A 5 19.09 24.48 -10.47
C MET A 5 18.82 25.39 -9.25
N GLY A 6 19.74 25.44 -8.27
CA GLY A 6 19.65 26.35 -7.13
C GLY A 6 18.60 25.98 -6.08
N TYR A 7 18.28 24.68 -5.93
CA TYR A 7 17.30 24.19 -4.94
C TYR A 7 17.88 24.03 -3.51
N SER A 8 18.86 24.83 -3.13
CA SER A 8 19.37 24.86 -1.76
C SER A 8 19.39 26.29 -1.23
N ASP A 9 18.76 26.50 -0.08
CA ASP A 9 18.72 27.80 0.59
C ASP A 9 20.10 28.20 1.13
N LYS A 10 20.94 27.22 1.47
CA LYS A 10 22.31 27.45 1.99
C LYS A 10 23.29 27.89 0.91
N LEU A 11 23.17 27.31 -0.27
CA LEU A 11 24.05 27.60 -1.41
C LEU A 11 23.49 28.72 -2.30
N GLY A 12 22.21 29.00 -2.18
CA GLY A 12 21.50 29.99 -2.98
C GLY A 12 21.36 29.59 -4.44
N ARG A 13 20.98 30.56 -5.27
CA ARG A 13 20.74 30.39 -6.71
C ARG A 13 22.04 30.51 -7.49
N VAL A 14 23.00 29.63 -7.19
CA VAL A 14 24.30 29.57 -7.87
C VAL A 14 24.48 28.21 -8.54
N ARG A 15 24.99 28.24 -9.77
CA ARG A 15 25.34 27.03 -10.51
C ARG A 15 26.80 26.67 -10.25
N TYR A 16 27.01 25.51 -9.64
CA TYR A 16 28.33 24.99 -9.24
C TYR A 16 28.95 24.08 -10.30
N THR A 17 28.16 23.50 -11.21
CA THR A 17 28.69 22.72 -12.34
C THR A 17 29.12 23.63 -13.50
N GLY A 18 30.22 23.27 -14.18
CA GLY A 18 30.62 23.89 -15.45
C GLY A 18 29.75 23.42 -16.62
N ASN A 19 29.77 24.16 -17.74
CA ASN A 19 29.19 23.71 -19.01
C ASN A 19 30.03 22.54 -19.54
N GLN A 20 29.63 21.30 -19.22
CA GLN A 20 30.21 20.10 -19.83
C GLN A 20 29.74 19.90 -21.29
N GLU A 21 28.83 20.75 -21.80
CA GLU A 21 28.13 20.56 -23.08
C GLU A 21 28.51 21.53 -24.21
N GLU A 22 29.47 22.45 -24.04
CA GLU A 22 29.89 23.29 -25.17
C GLU A 22 30.90 22.57 -26.07
N VAL A 23 30.39 21.75 -26.99
CA VAL A 23 31.14 21.22 -28.14
C VAL A 23 31.15 22.30 -29.23
N PHE A 24 31.96 23.34 -29.05
CA PHE A 24 32.16 24.35 -30.10
C PHE A 24 33.53 24.14 -30.77
N LEU A 25 33.52 23.77 -32.05
CA LEU A 25 34.65 23.80 -32.99
C LEU A 25 36.03 23.36 -32.44
N GLY A 26 36.15 22.09 -32.03
CA GLY A 26 37.44 21.37 -32.03
C GLY A 26 38.46 21.73 -30.95
N HIS A 27 38.15 22.59 -29.98
CA HIS A 27 38.99 22.78 -28.79
C HIS A 27 38.14 22.65 -27.52
N SER A 28 38.07 21.44 -26.97
CA SER A 28 37.48 21.21 -25.64
C SER A 28 38.38 21.84 -24.58
N VAL A 29 38.09 23.10 -24.22
CA VAL A 29 38.58 23.66 -22.97
C VAL A 29 37.61 23.23 -21.88
N THR A 30 37.87 22.07 -21.29
CA THR A 30 37.17 21.62 -20.08
C THR A 30 37.51 22.60 -18.96
N GLN A 31 36.71 23.65 -18.80
CA GLN A 31 36.81 24.53 -17.63
C GLN A 31 36.22 23.78 -16.43
N SER A 32 37.03 22.94 -15.78
CA SER A 32 36.68 22.38 -14.48
C SER A 32 36.68 23.53 -13.47
N LYS A 33 35.50 23.99 -13.07
CA LYS A 33 35.36 24.86 -11.90
C LYS A 33 35.74 24.04 -10.67
N ASN A 34 36.83 24.42 -10.01
CA ASN A 34 37.23 23.85 -8.74
C ASN A 34 36.27 24.36 -7.65
N ILE A 35 35.45 23.47 -7.10
CA ILE A 35 34.59 23.74 -5.95
C ILE A 35 35.44 23.57 -4.68
N SER A 36 35.30 24.47 -3.71
CA SER A 36 36.00 24.34 -2.43
C SER A 36 35.47 23.13 -1.64
N GLU A 37 36.31 22.49 -0.82
CA GLU A 37 35.88 21.35 0.02
C GLU A 37 34.71 21.73 0.94
N GLU A 38 34.72 22.93 1.50
CA GLU A 38 33.63 23.41 2.36
C GLU A 38 32.31 23.49 1.58
N THR A 39 32.34 24.02 0.35
CA THR A 39 31.15 24.08 -0.50
C THR A 39 30.68 22.68 -0.93
N ALA A 40 31.61 21.78 -1.24
CA ALA A 40 31.29 20.39 -1.59
C ALA A 40 30.61 19.67 -0.42
N ARG A 41 31.10 19.88 0.81
CA ARG A 41 30.49 19.33 2.03
C ARG A 41 29.06 19.84 2.24
N ILE A 42 28.81 21.12 1.98
CA ILE A 42 27.45 21.69 2.06
C ILE A 42 26.54 21.07 1.00
N ILE A 43 27.03 20.88 -0.23
CA ILE A 43 26.28 20.22 -1.31
C ILE A 43 25.86 18.80 -0.87
N ASP A 44 26.80 18.01 -0.34
CA ASP A 44 26.52 16.64 0.09
C ASP A 44 25.47 16.60 1.21
N GLN A 45 25.58 17.49 2.19
CA GLN A 45 24.58 17.61 3.26
C GLN A 45 23.19 17.94 2.74
N GLU A 46 23.08 18.83 1.75
CA GLU A 46 21.79 19.19 1.17
C GLU A 46 21.20 18.05 0.32
N VAL A 47 22.05 17.27 -0.34
CA VAL A 47 21.60 16.06 -1.05
C VAL A 47 21.04 15.04 -0.06
N ILE A 48 21.76 14.75 1.03
CA ILE A 48 21.30 13.83 2.08
C ILE A 48 19.96 14.30 2.65
N ARG A 49 19.86 15.58 3.03
CA ARG A 49 18.63 16.17 3.56
C ARG A 49 17.45 15.99 2.61
N LEU A 50 17.63 16.25 1.31
CA LEU A 50 16.57 16.07 0.31
C LEU A 50 16.11 14.62 0.20
N VAL A 51 17.05 13.67 0.26
CA VAL A 51 16.74 12.23 0.20
C VAL A 51 15.99 11.80 1.46
N GLU A 52 16.44 12.21 2.64
CA GLU A 52 15.78 11.91 3.92
C GLU A 52 14.37 12.52 3.99
N ASP A 53 14.20 13.78 3.57
CA ASP A 53 12.90 14.45 3.52
C ASP A 53 11.94 13.71 2.56
N ALA A 54 12.43 13.29 1.40
CA ALA A 54 11.64 12.55 0.42
C ALA A 54 11.25 11.14 0.92
N GLU A 55 12.19 10.42 1.54
CA GLU A 55 11.95 9.10 2.15
C GLU A 55 10.92 9.19 3.27
N SER A 56 11.11 10.16 4.18
CA SER A 56 10.20 10.38 5.30
C SER A 56 8.79 10.72 4.81
N LYS A 57 8.67 11.60 3.81
CA LYS A 57 7.39 11.95 3.20
C LYS A 57 6.73 10.75 2.52
N ALA A 58 7.49 9.97 1.76
CA ALA A 58 6.98 8.75 1.12
C ALA A 58 6.50 7.73 2.15
N ARG A 59 7.31 7.46 3.19
CA ARG A 59 6.96 6.57 4.29
C ARG A 59 5.70 7.02 5.02
N LYS A 60 5.56 8.32 5.28
CA LYS A 60 4.37 8.89 5.90
C LYS A 60 3.12 8.63 5.04
N ILE A 61 3.17 8.95 3.75
CA ILE A 61 2.05 8.72 2.82
C ILE A 61 1.68 7.23 2.75
N LEU A 62 2.67 6.34 2.67
CA LEU A 62 2.43 4.90 2.62
C LEU A 62 1.83 4.37 3.93
N THR A 63 2.27 4.89 5.08
CA THR A 63 1.78 4.46 6.39
C THR A 63 0.36 4.96 6.65
N GLU A 64 0.05 6.21 6.27
CA GLU A 64 -1.29 6.78 6.36
C GLU A 64 -2.30 6.02 5.49
N ASN A 65 -1.86 5.54 4.32
CA ASN A 65 -2.69 4.79 3.36
C ASN A 65 -2.42 3.29 3.36
N ILE A 66 -2.01 2.71 4.51
CA ILE A 66 -1.62 1.29 4.60
C ILE A 66 -2.74 0.33 4.18
N LYS A 67 -4.01 0.70 4.42
CA LYS A 67 -5.18 -0.10 4.01
C LYS A 67 -5.27 -0.20 2.49
N ASP A 68 -5.11 0.91 1.80
CA ASP A 68 -5.16 0.98 0.34
C ASP A 68 -3.96 0.23 -0.26
N LEU A 69 -2.79 0.33 0.36
CA LEU A 69 -1.61 -0.46 -0.02
C LEU A 69 -1.90 -1.97 0.05
N HIS A 70 -2.53 -2.44 1.12
CA HIS A 70 -2.90 -3.85 1.25
C HIS A 70 -3.98 -4.29 0.25
N ILE A 71 -4.92 -3.41 -0.10
CA ILE A 71 -5.93 -3.67 -1.13
C ILE A 71 -5.24 -3.86 -2.49
N ILE A 72 -4.34 -2.94 -2.86
CA ILE A 72 -3.59 -3.01 -4.12
C ILE A 72 -2.70 -4.25 -4.15
N ALA A 73 -1.99 -4.56 -3.06
CA ALA A 73 -1.12 -5.73 -2.97
C ALA A 73 -1.91 -7.04 -3.16
N LYS A 74 -3.12 -7.14 -2.59
CA LYS A 74 -4.01 -8.28 -2.84
C LYS A 74 -4.50 -8.34 -4.27
N GLY A 75 -4.86 -7.19 -4.85
CA GLY A 75 -5.24 -7.12 -6.27
C GLY A 75 -4.12 -7.54 -7.20
N LEU A 76 -2.87 -7.15 -6.92
CA LEU A 76 -1.70 -7.60 -7.69
C LEU A 76 -1.43 -9.10 -7.53
N LEU A 77 -1.77 -9.69 -6.39
CA LEU A 77 -1.66 -11.13 -6.19
C LEU A 77 -2.72 -11.91 -7.00
N GLU A 78 -3.92 -11.35 -7.16
CA GLU A 78 -5.04 -11.97 -7.89
C GLU A 78 -4.91 -11.78 -9.40
N TYR A 79 -4.45 -10.60 -9.85
CA TYR A 79 -4.48 -10.20 -11.26
C TYR A 79 -3.08 -10.00 -11.89
N GLU A 80 -1.98 -10.14 -11.15
CA GLU A 80 -0.56 -9.97 -11.57
C GLU A 80 -0.15 -8.56 -12.06
N THR A 81 -1.04 -7.87 -12.76
CA THR A 81 -0.88 -6.55 -13.36
C THR A 81 -2.11 -5.71 -13.03
N LEU A 82 -1.95 -4.41 -12.80
CA LEU A 82 -3.08 -3.49 -12.61
C LEU A 82 -2.79 -2.18 -13.33
N THR A 83 -3.79 -1.67 -14.02
CA THR A 83 -3.77 -0.38 -14.70
C THR A 83 -4.12 0.73 -13.70
N GLY A 84 -3.72 1.98 -13.96
CA GLY A 84 -3.98 3.10 -13.05
C GLY A 84 -5.46 3.36 -12.75
N GLU A 85 -6.35 3.06 -13.68
CA GLU A 85 -7.81 3.15 -13.47
C GLU A 85 -8.34 2.01 -12.59
N GLU A 86 -7.83 0.79 -12.80
CA GLU A 86 -8.18 -0.39 -12.01
C GLU A 86 -7.75 -0.24 -10.55
N ILE A 87 -6.58 0.35 -10.29
CA ILE A 87 -6.12 0.68 -8.93
C ILE A 87 -7.12 1.61 -8.23
N LYS A 88 -7.56 2.68 -8.91
CA LYS A 88 -8.54 3.62 -8.35
C LYS A 88 -9.89 2.96 -8.07
N ASN A 89 -10.32 2.05 -8.95
CA ASN A 89 -11.55 1.30 -8.79
C ASN A 89 -11.46 0.28 -7.65
N LEU A 90 -10.31 -0.38 -7.51
CA LEU A 90 -10.05 -1.37 -6.47
C LEU A 90 -10.06 -0.73 -5.07
N ILE A 91 -9.48 0.48 -4.92
CA ILE A 91 -9.57 1.25 -3.67
C ILE A 91 -11.04 1.58 -3.32
N LYS A 92 -11.90 1.79 -4.32
CA LYS A 92 -13.35 2.00 -4.14
C LYS A 92 -14.15 0.71 -3.93
N GLY A 93 -13.49 -0.45 -3.93
CA GLY A 93 -14.13 -1.76 -3.76
C GLY A 93 -14.69 -2.36 -5.05
N ILE A 94 -14.38 -1.80 -6.22
CA ILE A 94 -14.79 -2.33 -7.52
C ILE A 94 -13.64 -3.19 -8.05
N LYS A 95 -13.85 -4.51 -8.14
CA LYS A 95 -12.85 -5.44 -8.69
C LYS A 95 -12.66 -5.21 -10.20
N PRO A 96 -11.43 -5.37 -10.72
CA PRO A 96 -11.18 -5.47 -12.15
C PRO A 96 -12.01 -6.62 -12.73
N LYS A 97 -12.56 -6.44 -13.93
CA LYS A 97 -13.20 -7.53 -14.67
C LYS A 97 -12.22 -8.00 -15.72
N ARG A 98 -11.76 -9.24 -15.61
CA ARG A 98 -11.01 -9.91 -16.69
C ARG A 98 -11.83 -11.06 -17.24
N ASP A 99 -11.63 -11.36 -18.51
CA ASP A 99 -12.39 -12.41 -19.20
C ASP A 99 -12.17 -13.81 -18.57
N ASP A 100 -11.07 -13.99 -17.83
CA ASP A 100 -10.74 -15.21 -17.09
C ASP A 100 -11.58 -15.40 -15.81
N ASP A 101 -12.22 -14.34 -15.28
CA ASP A 101 -13.03 -14.37 -14.05
C ASP A 101 -14.34 -15.17 -14.21
N LEU A 102 -14.68 -15.62 -15.43
CA LEU A 102 -15.87 -16.43 -15.71
C LEU A 102 -15.77 -17.88 -15.22
N THR A 103 -14.64 -18.31 -14.64
CA THR A 103 -14.42 -19.73 -14.29
C THR A 103 -14.23 -20.04 -12.80
N SER A 104 -13.97 -19.06 -11.94
CA SER A 104 -13.57 -19.34 -10.54
C SER A 104 -14.58 -18.96 -9.45
N ASP A 105 -15.50 -18.02 -9.68
CA ASP A 105 -16.34 -17.47 -8.59
C ASP A 105 -17.67 -18.21 -8.31
N SER A 106 -18.03 -19.24 -9.09
CA SER A 106 -19.28 -19.99 -8.84
C SER A 106 -19.13 -21.17 -7.87
N SER A 107 -17.90 -21.61 -7.59
CA SER A 107 -17.64 -22.87 -6.88
C SER A 107 -17.40 -22.73 -5.37
N ASP A 108 -16.72 -21.66 -4.94
CA ASP A 108 -16.26 -21.53 -3.54
C ASP A 108 -17.29 -20.80 -2.65
N ASP A 109 -17.93 -19.74 -3.15
CA ASP A 109 -18.98 -19.02 -2.42
C ASP A 109 -20.19 -19.90 -2.12
N SER A 110 -20.57 -20.80 -3.03
CA SER A 110 -21.64 -21.78 -2.80
C SER A 110 -21.34 -22.75 -1.66
N GLN A 111 -20.07 -23.16 -1.48
CA GLN A 111 -19.67 -24.05 -0.39
C GLN A 111 -19.59 -23.31 0.95
N ILE A 112 -19.08 -22.08 0.95
CA ILE A 112 -18.99 -21.23 2.15
C ILE A 112 -20.39 -20.87 2.66
N ILE A 113 -21.33 -20.54 1.77
CA ILE A 113 -22.74 -20.25 2.11
C ILE A 113 -23.40 -21.50 2.69
N LYS A 114 -23.26 -22.67 2.06
CA LYS A 114 -23.79 -23.95 2.60
C LYS A 114 -23.23 -24.27 3.98
N LYS A 115 -21.92 -24.07 4.20
CA LYS A 115 -21.26 -24.32 5.50
C LYS A 115 -21.76 -23.37 6.59
N LYS A 116 -21.92 -22.08 6.30
CA LYS A 116 -22.53 -21.10 7.23
C LYS A 116 -23.98 -21.47 7.57
N GLN A 117 -24.76 -21.91 6.60
CA GLN A 117 -26.16 -22.31 6.80
C GLN A 117 -26.26 -23.57 7.68
N LEU A 118 -25.36 -24.54 7.46
CA LEU A 118 -25.25 -25.76 8.27
C LEU A 118 -24.90 -25.44 9.74
N ILE A 119 -23.91 -24.58 9.98
CA ILE A 119 -23.51 -24.16 11.34
C ILE A 119 -24.67 -23.46 12.06
N LYS A 120 -25.39 -22.59 11.35
CA LYS A 120 -26.56 -21.88 11.91
C LYS A 120 -27.69 -22.86 12.28
N ALA A 121 -27.94 -23.87 11.45
CA ALA A 121 -28.91 -24.92 11.74
C ALA A 121 -28.50 -25.77 12.95
N LEU A 122 -27.21 -26.14 13.04
CA LEU A 122 -26.67 -26.93 14.16
C LEU A 122 -26.78 -26.16 15.49
N TYR A 123 -26.48 -24.86 15.48
CA TYR A 123 -26.61 -24.00 16.66
C TYR A 123 -28.06 -23.92 17.12
N HIS A 124 -29.00 -23.75 16.19
CA HIS A 124 -30.42 -23.71 16.53
C HIS A 124 -30.93 -25.05 17.09
N LEU A 125 -30.45 -26.17 16.57
CA LEU A 125 -30.75 -27.50 17.09
C LEU A 125 -30.20 -27.67 18.52
N LEU A 126 -28.96 -27.26 18.77
CA LEU A 126 -28.34 -27.27 20.10
C LEU A 126 -29.11 -26.40 21.10
N GLN A 127 -29.59 -25.23 20.68
CA GLN A 127 -30.43 -24.37 21.52
C GLN A 127 -31.78 -25.02 21.84
N LYS A 128 -32.42 -25.67 20.87
CA LYS A 128 -33.66 -26.44 21.10
C LYS A 128 -33.43 -27.59 22.08
N ILE A 129 -32.33 -28.33 21.94
CA ILE A 129 -31.96 -29.42 22.85
C ILE A 129 -31.72 -28.87 24.26
N LYS A 130 -31.00 -27.74 24.39
CA LYS A 130 -30.73 -27.10 25.69
C LYS A 130 -32.01 -26.64 26.40
N ILE A 131 -32.95 -26.04 25.66
CA ILE A 131 -34.27 -25.63 26.21
C ILE A 131 -35.08 -26.86 26.62
N PHE A 132 -35.08 -27.93 25.82
CA PHE A 132 -35.79 -29.16 26.13
C PHE A 132 -35.24 -29.85 27.38
N LEU A 133 -33.91 -29.92 27.52
CA LEU A 133 -33.26 -30.44 28.73
C LEU A 133 -33.56 -29.58 29.96
N PHE A 134 -33.64 -28.26 29.82
CA PHE A 134 -34.05 -27.36 30.90
C PHE A 134 -35.50 -27.60 31.34
N GLN A 135 -36.43 -27.77 30.39
CA GLN A 135 -37.83 -28.10 30.68
C GLN A 135 -38.01 -29.48 31.34
N ILE A 136 -37.16 -30.47 31.01
CA ILE A 136 -37.17 -31.77 31.68
C ILE A 136 -36.65 -31.65 33.12
N ASN A 137 -35.58 -30.89 33.35
CA ASN A 137 -35.00 -30.71 34.68
C ASN A 137 -35.94 -29.95 35.65
N ASP A 138 -36.77 -29.04 35.14
CA ASP A 138 -37.74 -28.28 35.93
C ASP A 138 -38.90 -29.16 36.44
N LYS A 139 -39.34 -30.16 35.64
CA LYS A 139 -40.39 -31.11 36.06
C LYS A 139 -39.96 -32.08 37.16
N SER A 140 -38.66 -32.35 37.32
CA SER A 140 -38.13 -33.17 38.42
C SER A 140 -38.09 -32.44 39.76
N ASN A 141 -38.17 -31.11 39.78
CA ASN A 141 -38.04 -30.30 41.00
C ASN A 141 -39.39 -29.83 41.60
N ILE A 142 -40.52 -30.25 41.01
CA ILE A 142 -41.88 -29.93 41.49
C ILE A 142 -42.46 -31.06 42.36
N LYS A 143 -41.69 -32.11 42.66
CA LYS A 143 -42.16 -33.24 43.51
C LYS A 143 -41.73 -33.18 44.99
N TYR A 144 -41.19 -32.04 45.44
CA TYR A 144 -40.79 -31.81 46.83
C TYR A 144 -41.37 -30.52 47.43
N LEU A 145 -42.62 -30.19 47.07
CA LEU A 145 -43.55 -29.35 47.83
C LEU A 145 -44.94 -30.00 47.74
#